data_AF-A0A117I0V2-F1
#
_entry.id   AF-A0A117I0V2-F1
#
_cell.length_a   1.000
_cell.length_b   1.000
_cell.length_c   1.000
_cell.angle_alpha   90.00
_cell.angle_beta   90.00
_cell.angle_gamma   90.00
#
_symmetry.space_group_name_H-M   'P 1'
#
loop_
_entity.id
_entity.type
_entity.pdbx_description
1 polymer ?
#
loop_
_entity_poly.entity_id
_entity_poly.type
_entity_poly.pdbx_seq_one_letter_code
_entity_poly.pdbx_strand_id
1 'polypeptide(L)'
;MNVPSMMQFSAPLEYSYRSTSTYNPGKSDGFHSHPHYEIYYFHAGECTYIIGDRVYNLEPGDLVLMHGLTLHRPHPKPGSAYERSTLHFDPSAIRSNLHPDRMVEVLKPFEELRNCRVNLTGETRSEFEALLHDLHRLSQSQTSYRQERMNVRLCDLLYFVAEICQGNVEEHLPSSERERHIQHIIRYVDTHYMKDIGLDDLALELHLSKPYLAGMFKEMTGLTIFKYLYDRRINQAKLLFQFQPEITVTEASRLSGFKRLSHFSRMFKQSVGCSPDLYRSQLHRQT
;
A
#
# COMPACT_ATOMS: atom_id res chain seq x y z
N MET A 1 -8.42 0.16 -26.50
CA MET A 1 -7.75 1.31 -25.85
C MET A 1 -6.79 0.76 -24.80
N ASN A 2 -5.50 0.84 -25.09
CA ASN A 2 -4.43 0.31 -24.25
C ASN A 2 -4.31 1.16 -22.99
N VAL A 3 -4.46 0.53 -21.83
CA VAL A 3 -4.06 1.11 -20.54
C VAL A 3 -2.52 1.14 -20.57
N PRO A 4 -1.85 2.27 -20.32
CA PRO A 4 -0.40 2.31 -20.32
C PRO A 4 0.14 1.39 -19.23
N SER A 5 1.11 0.57 -19.62
CA SER A 5 1.98 -0.22 -18.76
C SER A 5 2.60 0.68 -17.67
N MET A 6 2.15 0.56 -16.42
CA MET A 6 2.86 1.07 -15.24
C MET A 6 4.09 0.19 -14.98
N MET A 7 5.17 0.49 -15.69
CA MET A 7 6.54 0.20 -15.25
C MET A 7 7.42 1.32 -15.80
N GLN A 8 7.63 2.35 -15.00
CA GLN A 8 8.68 3.34 -15.26
C GLN A 8 9.40 3.66 -13.93
N PHE A 9 10.28 2.74 -13.53
CA PHE A 9 11.22 2.91 -12.42
C PHE A 9 12.37 3.88 -12.81
N SER A 10 12.07 5.17 -12.99
CA SER A 10 13.11 6.15 -13.33
C SER A 10 12.88 7.59 -12.83
N ALA A 11 12.08 7.78 -11.78
CA ALA A 11 12.03 9.06 -11.06
C ALA A 11 11.86 8.80 -9.55
N PRO A 12 12.50 9.57 -8.66
CA PRO A 12 12.40 9.40 -7.20
C PRO A 12 11.00 9.67 -6.63
N LEU A 13 10.06 10.11 -7.48
CA LEU A 13 8.71 10.50 -7.17
C LEU A 13 7.77 10.01 -8.28
N GLU A 14 6.83 9.13 -7.94
CA GLU A 14 5.70 8.75 -8.78
C GLU A 14 4.43 9.40 -8.24
N TYR A 15 3.65 10.04 -9.12
CA TYR A 15 2.57 10.91 -8.70
C TYR A 15 1.33 10.77 -9.59
N SER A 16 0.16 10.74 -8.96
CA SER A 16 -1.13 10.90 -9.63
C SER A 16 -1.97 11.97 -8.92
N TYR A 17 -2.61 12.84 -9.70
CA TYR A 17 -3.49 13.90 -9.20
C TYR A 17 -4.92 13.65 -9.63
N ARG A 18 -5.86 13.60 -8.67
CA ARG A 18 -7.31 13.43 -8.91
C ARG A 18 -7.59 12.35 -9.98
N SER A 19 -6.88 11.24 -9.87
CA SER A 19 -7.06 10.10 -10.76
C SER A 19 -8.36 9.39 -10.42
N THR A 20 -9.23 9.28 -11.42
CA THR A 20 -10.49 8.56 -11.30
C THR A 20 -10.33 7.15 -11.82
N SER A 21 -10.82 6.15 -11.07
CA SER A 21 -10.83 4.77 -11.53
C SER A 21 -12.17 4.12 -11.20
N THR A 22 -12.61 3.20 -12.06
CA THR A 22 -13.78 2.35 -11.81
C THR A 22 -13.31 0.94 -11.50
N TYR A 23 -13.99 0.26 -10.57
CA TYR A 23 -13.72 -1.14 -10.28
C TYR A 23 -13.99 -1.97 -11.54
N ASN A 24 -12.95 -2.61 -12.09
CA ASN A 24 -13.10 -3.59 -13.17
C ASN A 24 -12.94 -5.01 -12.60
N PRO A 25 -14.02 -5.80 -12.51
CA PRO A 25 -13.95 -7.20 -12.09
C PRO A 25 -13.06 -7.96 -13.09
N GLY A 26 -11.86 -8.36 -12.66
CA GLY A 26 -10.87 -9.06 -13.50
C GLY A 26 -9.59 -8.28 -13.82
N LYS A 27 -9.54 -6.97 -13.55
CA LYS A 27 -8.30 -6.16 -13.53
C LYS A 27 -7.90 -5.77 -12.11
N SER A 28 -8.30 -6.54 -11.09
CA SER A 28 -8.06 -6.10 -9.71
C SER A 28 -6.56 -6.04 -9.43
N ASP A 29 -6.05 -4.84 -9.19
CA ASP A 29 -4.88 -4.62 -8.37
C ASP A 29 -5.11 -5.38 -7.06
N GLY A 30 -4.43 -6.52 -6.93
CA GLY A 30 -4.51 -7.38 -5.76
C GLY A 30 -4.04 -6.66 -4.50
N PHE A 31 -3.91 -7.40 -3.39
CA PHE A 31 -3.00 -6.90 -2.37
C PHE A 31 -1.62 -6.77 -2.98
N HIS A 32 -1.03 -5.60 -2.80
CA HIS A 32 0.29 -5.28 -3.31
C HIS A 32 1.10 -4.54 -2.26
N SER A 33 2.36 -4.35 -2.58
CA SER A 33 3.34 -3.66 -1.76
C SER A 33 4.45 -3.11 -2.67
N HIS A 34 5.12 -2.06 -2.23
CA HIS A 34 6.24 -1.44 -2.91
C HIS A 34 7.23 -0.87 -1.89
N PRO A 35 8.51 -0.71 -2.24
CA PRO A 35 9.51 -0.21 -1.29
C PRO A 35 9.36 1.29 -0.99
N HIS A 36 8.61 2.02 -1.80
CA HIS A 36 8.39 3.46 -1.63
C HIS A 36 7.42 3.77 -0.49
N TYR A 37 7.59 4.93 0.14
CA TYR A 37 6.56 5.53 0.97
C TYR A 37 5.43 6.04 0.09
N GLU A 38 4.20 5.95 0.59
CA GLU A 38 3.02 6.41 -0.15
C GLU A 38 2.19 7.36 0.71
N ILE A 39 1.77 8.45 0.08
CA ILE A 39 0.70 9.33 0.52
C ILE A 39 -0.49 9.10 -0.40
N TYR A 40 -1.58 8.61 0.17
CA TYR A 40 -2.84 8.40 -0.54
C TYR A 40 -3.87 9.38 0.01
N TYR A 41 -4.48 10.18 -0.86
CA TYR A 41 -5.52 11.13 -0.50
C TYR A 41 -6.81 10.83 -1.24
N PHE A 42 -7.89 10.65 -0.50
CA PHE A 42 -9.22 10.33 -1.03
C PHE A 42 -10.05 11.59 -1.25
N HIS A 43 -10.36 11.90 -2.50
CA HIS A 43 -11.18 13.08 -2.85
C HIS A 43 -12.66 12.77 -2.77
N ALA A 44 -13.09 11.65 -3.36
CA ALA A 44 -14.51 11.29 -3.48
C ALA A 44 -14.73 9.82 -3.91
N GLY A 45 -15.93 9.32 -3.65
CA GLY A 45 -16.41 8.01 -4.08
C GLY A 45 -16.74 7.08 -2.91
N GLU A 46 -16.95 5.80 -3.21
CA GLU A 46 -17.14 4.75 -2.20
C GLU A 46 -16.02 3.72 -2.33
N CYS A 47 -15.10 3.70 -1.36
CA CYS A 47 -13.97 2.80 -1.36
C CYS A 47 -13.65 2.32 0.05
N THR A 48 -13.62 1.00 0.23
CA THR A 48 -12.95 0.39 1.38
C THR A 48 -11.46 0.29 1.06
N TYR A 49 -10.58 0.60 1.99
CA TYR A 49 -9.13 0.52 1.82
C TYR A 49 -8.54 -0.35 2.92
N ILE A 50 -7.76 -1.34 2.53
CA ILE A 50 -7.24 -2.35 3.46
C ILE A 50 -5.73 -2.21 3.50
N ILE A 51 -5.16 -2.11 4.70
CA ILE A 51 -3.71 -1.91 4.91
C ILE A 51 -3.29 -2.75 6.11
N GLY A 52 -2.47 -3.78 5.85
CA GLY A 52 -2.17 -4.78 6.87
C GLY A 52 -3.47 -5.39 7.38
N ASP A 53 -3.65 -5.38 8.70
CA ASP A 53 -4.85 -5.88 9.40
C ASP A 53 -5.94 -4.83 9.60
N ARG A 54 -5.80 -3.60 9.07
CA ARG A 54 -6.79 -2.54 9.21
C ARG A 54 -7.64 -2.39 7.96
N VAL A 55 -8.92 -2.12 8.17
CA VAL A 55 -9.92 -1.90 7.12
C VAL A 55 -10.55 -0.54 7.33
N TYR A 56 -10.40 0.35 6.36
CA TYR A 56 -10.94 1.71 6.41
C TYR A 56 -12.05 1.86 5.38
N ASN A 57 -13.19 2.42 5.77
CA ASN A 57 -14.15 2.95 4.80
C ASN A 57 -13.76 4.40 4.56
N LEU A 58 -13.28 4.70 3.35
CA LEU A 58 -12.71 6.01 3.06
C LEU A 58 -13.80 7.07 2.93
N GLU A 59 -13.55 8.22 3.53
CA GLU A 59 -14.36 9.43 3.46
C GLU A 59 -13.58 10.56 2.77
N PRO A 60 -14.25 11.46 2.01
CA PRO A 60 -13.59 12.61 1.42
C PRO A 60 -12.76 13.40 2.43
N GLY A 61 -11.48 13.57 2.15
CA GLY A 61 -10.53 14.18 3.11
C GLY A 61 -9.62 13.18 3.81
N ASP A 62 -9.87 11.87 3.68
CA ASP A 62 -8.99 10.85 4.22
C ASP A 62 -7.62 10.90 3.56
N LEU A 63 -6.62 11.16 4.40
CA LEU A 63 -5.21 11.04 4.12
C LEU A 63 -4.70 9.75 4.76
N VAL A 64 -4.12 8.89 3.94
CA VAL A 64 -3.50 7.64 4.38
C VAL A 64 -2.02 7.72 4.07
N LEU A 65 -1.19 7.58 5.12
CA LEU A 65 0.25 7.43 4.98
C LEU A 65 0.61 5.97 5.18
N MET A 66 1.48 5.45 4.33
CA MET A 66 1.91 4.08 4.44
C MET A 66 3.38 3.85 4.11
N HIS A 67 3.97 2.98 4.90
CA HIS A 67 5.20 2.30 4.59
C HIS A 67 4.85 1.21 3.58
N GLY A 68 5.09 1.46 2.28
CA GLY A 68 4.55 0.68 1.16
C GLY A 68 4.84 -0.82 1.16
N LEU A 69 5.76 -1.30 1.99
CA LEU A 69 6.01 -2.73 2.23
C LEU A 69 4.87 -3.45 2.94
N THR A 70 3.97 -2.72 3.59
CA THR A 70 2.72 -3.27 4.13
C THR A 70 1.81 -3.65 2.98
N LEU A 71 1.24 -4.87 3.00
CA LEU A 71 0.24 -5.24 2.02
C LEU A 71 -0.98 -4.33 2.11
N HIS A 72 -1.34 -3.70 1.00
CA HIS A 72 -2.50 -2.83 0.93
C HIS A 72 -3.29 -3.03 -0.36
N ARG A 73 -4.55 -2.59 -0.34
CA ARG A 73 -5.46 -2.67 -1.48
C ARG A 73 -6.62 -1.69 -1.36
N PRO A 74 -6.92 -0.92 -2.43
CA PRO A 74 -8.24 -0.31 -2.60
C PRO A 74 -9.29 -1.35 -3.01
N HIS A 75 -10.44 -1.31 -2.35
CA HIS A 75 -11.65 -2.05 -2.70
C HIS A 75 -12.81 -1.06 -2.95
N PRO A 76 -12.81 -0.40 -4.12
CA PRO A 76 -13.91 0.46 -4.53
C PRO A 76 -15.20 -0.34 -4.75
N LYS A 77 -16.34 0.28 -4.44
CA LYS A 77 -17.65 -0.31 -4.67
C LYS A 77 -17.86 -0.58 -6.16
N PRO A 78 -18.30 -1.79 -6.56
CA PRO A 78 -18.56 -2.10 -7.96
C PRO A 78 -19.52 -1.11 -8.62
N GLY A 79 -19.15 -0.61 -9.79
CA GLY A 79 -19.95 0.36 -10.55
C GLY A 79 -19.79 1.83 -10.13
N SER A 80 -19.14 2.11 -9.00
CA SER A 80 -18.85 3.46 -8.56
C SER A 80 -17.42 3.87 -8.96
N ALA A 81 -17.28 5.10 -9.45
CA ALA A 81 -15.98 5.73 -9.60
C ALA A 81 -15.48 6.22 -8.24
N TYR A 82 -14.17 6.17 -8.04
CA TYR A 82 -13.51 6.80 -6.91
C TYR A 82 -12.34 7.64 -7.40
N GLU A 83 -12.14 8.78 -6.75
CA GLU A 83 -11.15 9.79 -7.11
C GLU A 83 -10.12 9.93 -5.99
N ARG A 84 -8.84 9.88 -6.37
CA ARG A 84 -7.71 9.91 -5.43
C ARG A 84 -6.51 10.66 -6.00
N SER A 85 -5.67 11.17 -5.11
CA SER A 85 -4.29 11.52 -5.45
C SER A 85 -3.35 10.54 -4.73
N THR A 86 -2.28 10.13 -5.41
CA THR A 86 -1.26 9.26 -4.83
C THR A 86 0.12 9.86 -5.07
N LEU A 87 0.98 9.80 -4.06
CA LEU A 87 2.37 10.20 -4.16
C LEU A 87 3.23 9.08 -3.60
N HIS A 88 4.07 8.47 -4.44
CA HIS A 88 5.05 7.47 -4.03
C HIS A 88 6.44 8.07 -4.13
N PHE A 89 7.26 7.90 -3.11
CA PHE A 89 8.64 8.38 -3.16
C PHE A 89 9.60 7.44 -2.44
N ASP A 90 10.83 7.43 -2.93
CA ASP A 90 11.93 6.76 -2.24
C ASP A 90 12.41 7.65 -1.09
N PRO A 91 12.46 7.15 0.16
CA PRO A 91 12.97 7.93 1.28
C PRO A 91 14.41 8.39 1.06
N SER A 92 15.24 7.64 0.33
CA SER A 92 16.63 8.04 0.00
C SER A 92 16.68 9.35 -0.79
N ALA A 93 15.72 9.57 -1.71
CA ALA A 93 15.67 10.79 -2.50
C ALA A 93 15.33 12.02 -1.66
N ILE A 94 14.48 11.87 -0.65
CA ILE A 94 14.21 12.94 0.32
C ILE A 94 15.45 13.18 1.19
N ARG A 95 16.11 12.10 1.63
CA ARG A 95 17.30 12.15 2.48
C ARG A 95 18.51 12.81 1.80
N SER A 96 18.62 12.75 0.47
CA SER A 96 19.71 13.42 -0.26
C SER A 96 19.51 14.92 -0.44
N ASN A 97 18.28 15.44 -0.26
CA ASN A 97 17.92 16.81 -0.62
C ASN A 97 17.57 17.73 0.58
N LEU A 98 17.44 17.17 1.79
CA LEU A 98 17.13 17.92 3.01
C LEU A 98 18.33 17.92 3.97
N HIS A 99 18.39 18.91 4.88
CA HIS A 99 19.41 18.92 5.94
C HIS A 99 19.13 17.82 6.98
N PRO A 100 20.15 17.10 7.50
CA PRO A 100 19.97 15.94 8.39
C PRO A 100 18.99 16.16 9.57
N ASP A 101 19.12 17.26 10.30
CA ASP A 101 18.27 17.54 11.47
C ASP A 101 16.79 17.76 11.10
N ARG A 102 16.54 18.25 9.88
CA ARG A 102 15.22 18.54 9.33
C ARG A 102 14.59 17.32 8.65
N MET A 103 15.41 16.32 8.28
CA MET A 103 14.97 15.08 7.64
C MET A 103 14.27 14.12 8.60
N VAL A 104 14.79 14.02 9.82
CA VAL A 104 14.30 13.07 10.82
C VAL A 104 12.85 13.37 11.18
N GLU A 105 12.40 14.62 11.13
CA GLU A 105 11.03 14.99 11.50
C GLU A 105 10.00 14.67 10.42
N VAL A 106 10.34 14.86 9.13
CA VAL A 106 9.37 14.73 8.03
C VAL A 106 9.09 13.28 7.61
N LEU A 107 10.01 12.35 7.88
CA LEU A 107 9.85 10.93 7.55
C LEU A 107 9.28 10.10 8.71
N LYS A 108 9.31 10.62 9.94
CA LYS A 108 8.76 9.97 11.14
C LYS A 108 7.33 9.40 10.96
N PRO A 109 6.38 10.11 10.32
CA PRO A 109 5.04 9.57 10.14
C PRO A 109 5.03 8.23 9.37
N PHE A 110 5.94 8.04 8.42
CA PHE A 110 6.04 6.82 7.63
C PHE A 110 6.82 5.72 8.35
N GLU A 111 7.81 6.11 9.16
CA GLU A 111 8.72 5.19 9.86
C GLU A 111 8.13 4.65 11.17
N GLU A 112 7.57 5.53 12.00
CA GLU A 112 7.11 5.22 13.35
C GLU A 112 5.65 4.76 13.39
N LEU A 113 4.75 5.49 12.69
CA LEU A 113 3.34 5.13 12.65
C LEU A 113 3.07 3.94 11.73
N ARG A 114 4.01 3.64 10.83
CA ARG A 114 3.99 2.62 9.77
C ARG A 114 2.86 2.78 8.75
N ASN A 115 1.61 2.79 9.23
CA ASN A 115 0.42 3.07 8.43
C ASN A 115 -0.54 3.91 9.29
N CYS A 116 -0.84 5.13 8.89
CA CYS A 116 -1.80 5.99 9.60
C CYS A 116 -2.85 6.55 8.66
N ARG A 117 -4.03 6.80 9.21
CA ARG A 117 -5.14 7.50 8.56
C ARG A 117 -5.43 8.76 9.37
N VAL A 118 -5.59 9.88 8.68
CA VAL A 118 -6.05 11.15 9.25
C VAL A 118 -7.15 11.67 8.35
N ASN A 119 -8.31 12.01 8.91
CA ASN A 119 -9.37 12.67 8.16
C ASN A 119 -9.17 14.19 8.19
N LEU A 120 -8.82 14.78 7.05
CA LEU A 120 -8.63 16.24 6.95
C LEU A 120 -9.98 16.93 6.76
N THR A 121 -10.26 17.92 7.59
CA THR A 121 -11.48 18.73 7.52
C THR A 121 -11.18 20.24 7.48
N GLY A 122 -12.18 21.06 7.13
CA GLY A 122 -12.09 22.52 7.21
C GLY A 122 -10.91 23.15 6.47
N GLU A 123 -10.20 24.03 7.17
CA GLU A 123 -9.05 24.77 6.64
C GLU A 123 -7.87 23.84 6.31
N THR A 124 -7.56 22.89 7.19
CA THR A 124 -6.50 21.89 6.99
C THR A 124 -6.72 21.08 5.71
N ARG A 125 -7.97 20.68 5.43
CA ARG A 125 -8.31 20.02 4.16
C ARG A 125 -8.03 20.92 2.96
N SER A 126 -8.47 22.17 3.04
CA SER A 126 -8.34 23.15 1.95
C SER A 126 -6.88 23.45 1.64
N GLU A 127 -6.05 23.59 2.67
CA GLU A 127 -4.61 23.78 2.57
C GLU A 127 -3.92 22.58 1.91
N PHE A 128 -4.22 21.36 2.36
CA PHE A 128 -3.64 20.15 1.76
C PHE A 128 -4.03 19.97 0.30
N GLU A 129 -5.30 20.18 -0.05
CA GLU A 129 -5.76 20.12 -1.44
C GLU A 129 -5.06 21.20 -2.31
N ALA A 130 -4.79 22.38 -1.76
CA ALA A 130 -4.03 23.44 -2.44
C ALA A 130 -2.58 23.03 -2.69
N LEU A 131 -1.90 22.41 -1.70
CA LEU A 131 -0.54 21.88 -1.85
C LEU A 131 -0.48 20.81 -2.95
N LEU A 132 -1.44 19.88 -2.98
CA LEU A 132 -1.54 18.87 -4.03
C LEU A 132 -1.75 19.49 -5.41
N HIS A 133 -2.62 20.50 -5.51
CA HIS A 133 -2.87 21.21 -6.76
C HIS A 133 -1.61 21.95 -7.26
N ASP A 134 -0.87 22.58 -6.35
CA ASP A 134 0.36 23.31 -6.69
C ASP A 134 1.47 22.36 -7.18
N LEU A 135 1.62 21.21 -6.54
CA LEU A 135 2.49 20.12 -6.98
C LEU A 135 2.10 19.64 -8.39
N HIS A 136 0.81 19.38 -8.60
CA HIS A 136 0.30 18.98 -9.92
C HIS A 136 0.65 20.00 -10.98
N ARG A 137 0.32 21.28 -10.75
CA ARG A 137 0.60 22.37 -11.68
C ARG A 137 2.09 22.42 -12.01
N LEU A 138 2.96 22.37 -11.00
CA LEU A 138 4.43 22.42 -11.19
C LEU A 138 4.95 21.26 -12.03
N SER A 139 4.44 20.03 -11.81
CA SER A 139 4.83 18.82 -12.52
C SER A 139 4.56 18.84 -14.04
N GLN A 140 3.66 19.71 -14.52
CA GLN A 140 3.30 19.79 -15.94
C GLN A 140 4.39 20.36 -16.86
N SER A 141 5.54 20.80 -16.32
CA SER A 141 6.64 21.33 -17.13
C SER A 141 7.99 20.99 -16.52
N GLN A 142 8.96 20.65 -17.39
CA GLN A 142 10.27 20.12 -17.00
C GLN A 142 11.40 21.16 -16.98
N THR A 143 11.09 22.45 -16.83
CA THR A 143 12.15 23.46 -16.69
C THR A 143 12.84 23.31 -15.33
N SER A 144 14.14 23.58 -15.26
CA SER A 144 14.93 23.44 -14.03
C SER A 144 14.32 24.20 -12.85
N TYR A 145 13.96 25.47 -13.04
CA TYR A 145 13.31 26.26 -11.99
C TYR A 145 11.97 25.71 -11.53
N ARG A 146 11.22 25.00 -12.38
CA ARG A 146 9.96 24.36 -11.95
C ARG A 146 10.22 23.09 -11.17
N GLN A 147 11.25 22.33 -11.51
CA GLN A 147 11.67 21.16 -10.74
C GLN A 147 12.11 21.60 -9.34
N GLU A 148 12.92 22.65 -9.22
CA GLU A 148 13.30 23.21 -7.90
C GLU A 148 12.08 23.67 -7.09
N ARG A 149 11.14 24.38 -7.73
CA ARG A 149 9.89 24.77 -7.06
C ARG A 149 9.03 23.58 -6.65
N MET A 150 9.02 22.51 -7.45
CA MET A 150 8.31 21.27 -7.12
C MET A 150 8.94 20.59 -5.91
N ASN A 151 10.27 20.55 -5.81
CA ASN A 151 10.99 20.01 -4.65
C ASN A 151 10.66 20.79 -3.37
N VAL A 152 10.65 22.13 -3.44
CA VAL A 152 10.25 22.97 -2.31
C VAL A 152 8.80 22.68 -1.89
N ARG A 153 7.87 22.54 -2.85
CA ARG A 153 6.47 22.20 -2.56
C ARG A 153 6.29 20.79 -2.00
N LEU A 154 7.11 19.84 -2.44
CA LEU A 154 7.11 18.49 -1.89
C LEU A 154 7.56 18.52 -0.43
N CYS A 155 8.62 19.27 -0.13
CA CYS A 155 9.09 19.42 1.24
C CYS A 155 8.02 20.06 2.14
N ASP A 156 7.39 21.14 1.67
CA ASP A 156 6.28 21.81 2.35
C ASP A 156 5.13 20.84 2.67
N LEU A 157 4.71 20.03 1.69
CA LEU A 157 3.72 18.99 1.89
C LEU A 157 4.15 17.95 2.94
N LEU A 158 5.41 17.52 2.94
CA LEU A 158 5.90 16.56 3.93
C LEU A 158 5.94 17.15 5.35
N TYR A 159 6.26 18.45 5.50
CA TYR A 159 6.17 19.13 6.79
C TYR A 159 4.73 19.25 7.28
N PHE A 160 3.82 19.64 6.39
CA PHE A 160 2.39 19.67 6.70
C PHE A 160 1.93 18.30 7.21
N VAL A 161 2.31 17.22 6.50
CA VAL A 161 1.97 15.85 6.88
C VAL A 161 2.56 15.46 8.24
N ALA A 162 3.81 15.86 8.52
CA ALA A 162 4.44 15.60 9.80
C ALA A 162 3.75 16.34 10.95
N GLU A 163 3.34 17.59 10.75
CA GLU A 163 2.63 18.41 11.72
C GLU A 163 1.27 17.80 12.10
N ILE A 164 0.43 17.46 11.11
CA ILE A 164 -0.89 16.88 11.38
C ILE A 164 -0.81 15.54 12.12
N CYS A 165 0.25 14.76 11.88
CA CYS A 165 0.44 13.44 12.49
C CYS A 165 0.92 13.54 13.95
N GLN A 166 1.40 14.70 14.42
CA GLN A 166 1.74 14.89 15.83
C GLN A 166 0.49 15.06 16.70
N GLY A 167 -0.62 15.55 16.14
CA GLY A 167 -1.84 15.88 16.89
C GLY A 167 -3.02 14.92 16.70
N ASN A 168 -3.12 14.23 15.55
CA ASN A 168 -4.42 13.67 15.08
C ASN A 168 -4.35 12.22 14.56
N VAL A 169 -3.54 11.35 15.16
CA VAL A 169 -3.59 9.91 14.80
C VAL A 169 -4.71 9.25 15.59
N GLU A 170 -5.89 9.14 14.98
CA GLU A 170 -6.95 8.31 15.55
C GLU A 170 -6.56 6.83 15.50
N GLU A 171 -6.63 6.14 16.65
CA GLU A 171 -6.66 4.69 16.65
C GLU A 171 -7.96 4.23 16.01
N HIS A 172 -7.86 3.64 14.82
CA HIS A 172 -9.01 3.06 14.14
C HIS A 172 -9.46 1.79 14.87
N LEU A 173 -10.49 1.94 15.71
CA LEU A 173 -11.17 0.82 16.33
C LEU A 173 -12.20 0.24 15.36
N PRO A 174 -12.29 -1.09 15.24
CA PRO A 174 -13.25 -1.71 14.33
C PRO A 174 -14.69 -1.35 14.71
N SER A 175 -15.38 -0.78 13.73
CA SER A 175 -16.73 -0.19 13.84
C SER A 175 -17.85 -1.23 13.84
N SER A 176 -17.56 -2.47 13.43
CA SER A 176 -18.54 -3.57 13.39
C SER A 176 -17.92 -4.92 13.78
N GLU A 177 -18.78 -5.87 14.14
CA GLU A 177 -18.36 -7.26 14.42
C GLU A 177 -17.77 -7.94 13.17
N ARG A 178 -18.37 -7.71 11.99
CA ARG A 178 -17.81 -8.21 10.72
C ARG A 178 -16.40 -7.68 10.51
N GLU A 179 -16.18 -6.39 10.75
CA GLU A 179 -14.84 -5.80 10.66
C GLU A 179 -13.86 -6.45 11.64
N ARG A 180 -14.24 -6.64 12.91
CA ARG A 180 -13.41 -7.36 13.90
C ARG A 180 -13.01 -8.75 13.41
N HIS A 181 -13.96 -9.52 12.87
CA HIS A 181 -13.65 -10.84 12.32
C HIS A 181 -12.68 -10.76 11.14
N ILE A 182 -12.84 -9.79 10.23
CA ILE A 182 -11.89 -9.60 9.12
C ILE A 182 -10.49 -9.24 9.62
N GLN A 183 -10.37 -8.27 10.53
CA GLN A 183 -9.10 -7.88 11.11
C GLN A 183 -8.43 -9.08 11.81
N HIS A 184 -9.21 -9.89 12.52
CA HIS A 184 -8.73 -11.14 13.14
C HIS A 184 -8.22 -12.14 12.11
N ILE A 185 -8.97 -12.40 11.03
CA ILE A 185 -8.57 -13.33 9.96
C ILE A 185 -7.27 -12.85 9.31
N ILE A 186 -7.17 -11.54 9.00
CA ILE A 186 -5.96 -10.97 8.41
C ILE A 186 -4.78 -11.15 9.36
N ARG A 187 -4.92 -10.76 10.63
CA ARG A 187 -3.88 -10.89 11.65
C ARG A 187 -3.45 -12.34 11.86
N TYR A 188 -4.40 -13.27 11.86
CA TYR A 188 -4.13 -14.70 11.94
C TYR A 188 -3.26 -15.14 10.75
N VAL A 189 -3.66 -14.78 9.53
CA VAL A 189 -2.89 -15.11 8.32
C VAL A 189 -1.50 -14.47 8.36
N ASP A 190 -1.39 -13.21 8.78
CA ASP A 190 -0.11 -12.49 8.87
C ASP A 190 0.87 -13.10 9.89
N THR A 191 0.36 -13.70 10.96
CA THR A 191 1.18 -14.33 12.01
C THR A 191 1.45 -15.80 11.73
N HIS A 192 0.61 -16.45 10.93
CA HIS A 192 0.66 -17.89 10.66
C HIS A 192 0.95 -18.25 9.19
N TYR A 193 1.30 -17.29 8.32
CA TYR A 193 1.43 -17.53 6.88
C TYR A 193 2.41 -18.66 6.52
N MET A 194 3.40 -18.98 7.37
CA MET A 194 4.33 -20.09 7.12
C MET A 194 3.72 -21.48 7.33
N LYS A 195 2.62 -21.58 8.06
CA LYS A 195 1.92 -22.85 8.36
C LYS A 195 0.87 -23.17 7.30
N ASP A 196 0.40 -24.42 7.28
CA ASP A 196 -0.80 -24.74 6.54
C ASP A 196 -2.01 -24.17 7.28
N ILE A 197 -2.68 -23.21 6.66
CA ILE A 197 -3.89 -22.59 7.22
C ILE A 197 -5.10 -23.33 6.65
N GLY A 198 -5.85 -24.00 7.54
CA GLY A 198 -7.15 -24.57 7.24
C GLY A 198 -8.28 -23.58 7.55
N LEU A 199 -9.39 -23.63 6.80
CA LEU A 199 -10.58 -22.85 7.13
C LEU A 199 -11.32 -23.42 8.35
N ASP A 200 -11.08 -24.68 8.72
CA ASP A 200 -11.66 -25.33 9.89
C ASP A 200 -11.31 -24.60 11.19
N ASP A 201 -10.01 -24.40 11.44
CA ASP A 201 -9.53 -23.82 12.69
C ASP A 201 -9.99 -22.37 12.84
N LEU A 202 -9.89 -21.58 11.76
CA LEU A 202 -10.37 -20.19 11.70
C LEU A 202 -11.89 -20.09 11.93
N ALA A 203 -12.67 -21.00 11.36
CA ALA A 203 -14.12 -21.03 11.52
C ALA A 203 -14.52 -21.42 12.95
N LEU A 204 -13.82 -22.40 13.53
CA LEU A 204 -14.02 -22.83 14.91
C LEU A 204 -13.70 -21.71 15.91
N GLU A 205 -12.55 -21.06 15.75
CA GLU A 205 -12.07 -19.97 16.62
C GLU A 205 -13.00 -18.76 16.61
N LEU A 206 -13.57 -18.43 15.45
CA LEU A 206 -14.50 -17.31 15.30
C LEU A 206 -15.97 -17.69 15.52
N HIS A 207 -16.27 -18.95 15.83
CA HIS A 207 -17.64 -19.47 15.95
C HIS A 207 -18.51 -19.22 14.69
N LEU A 208 -17.89 -19.30 13.50
CA LEU A 208 -18.54 -19.09 12.20
C LEU A 208 -18.58 -20.39 11.39
N SER A 209 -19.52 -20.48 10.45
CA SER A 209 -19.43 -21.53 9.43
C SER A 209 -18.38 -21.17 8.36
N LYS A 210 -17.68 -22.16 7.80
CA LYS A 210 -16.69 -21.91 6.73
C LYS A 210 -17.26 -21.12 5.53
N PRO A 211 -18.47 -21.44 5.01
CA PRO A 211 -19.02 -20.70 3.87
C PRO A 211 -19.29 -19.24 4.23
N TYR A 212 -19.80 -18.98 5.44
CA TYR A 212 -20.03 -17.63 5.93
C TYR A 212 -18.72 -16.85 6.10
N LEU A 213 -17.71 -17.45 6.74
CA LEU A 213 -16.39 -16.85 6.93
C LEU A 213 -15.72 -16.52 5.59
N ALA A 214 -15.72 -17.44 4.63
CA ALA A 214 -15.15 -17.22 3.31
C ALA A 214 -15.92 -16.16 2.50
N GLY A 215 -17.24 -16.17 2.58
CA GLY A 215 -18.12 -15.18 1.93
C GLY A 215 -17.90 -13.78 2.49
N MET A 216 -17.96 -13.64 3.82
CA MET A 216 -17.73 -12.38 4.53
C MET A 216 -16.34 -11.81 4.21
N PHE A 217 -15.30 -12.64 4.24
CA PHE A 217 -13.95 -12.20 3.89
C PHE A 217 -13.85 -11.73 2.44
N LYS A 218 -14.45 -12.45 1.50
CA LYS A 218 -14.45 -12.05 0.08
C LYS A 218 -15.25 -10.79 -0.19
N GLU A 219 -16.38 -10.62 0.49
CA GLU A 219 -17.23 -9.43 0.39
C GLU A 219 -16.48 -8.19 0.89
N MET A 220 -15.83 -8.28 2.05
CA MET A 220 -15.13 -7.14 2.67
C MET A 220 -13.78 -6.84 2.02
N THR A 221 -13.06 -7.87 1.58
CA THR A 221 -11.68 -7.70 1.06
C THR A 221 -11.57 -7.75 -0.46
N GLY A 222 -12.64 -8.16 -1.14
CA GLY A 222 -12.64 -8.46 -2.57
C GLY A 222 -11.86 -9.72 -2.96
N LEU A 223 -11.32 -10.49 -2.01
CA LEU A 223 -10.45 -11.65 -2.26
C LEU A 223 -10.79 -12.84 -1.37
N THR A 224 -10.41 -14.04 -1.80
CA THR A 224 -10.46 -15.21 -0.92
C THR A 224 -9.32 -15.18 0.10
N ILE A 225 -9.53 -15.78 1.28
CA ILE A 225 -8.50 -15.93 2.33
C ILE A 225 -7.22 -16.58 1.78
N PHE A 226 -7.34 -17.63 0.96
CA PHE A 226 -6.17 -18.28 0.36
C PHE A 226 -5.40 -17.38 -0.61
N LYS A 227 -6.10 -16.54 -1.39
CA LYS A 227 -5.44 -15.54 -2.24
C LYS A 227 -4.67 -14.53 -1.38
N TYR A 228 -5.27 -14.05 -0.30
CA TYR A 228 -4.59 -13.16 0.66
C TYR A 228 -3.35 -13.84 1.28
N LEU A 229 -3.46 -15.09 1.71
CA LEU A 229 -2.33 -15.89 2.20
C LEU A 229 -1.20 -15.95 1.16
N TYR A 230 -1.49 -16.27 -0.09
CA TYR A 230 -0.46 -16.33 -1.12
C TYR A 230 0.18 -14.96 -1.38
N ASP A 231 -0.61 -13.88 -1.41
CA ASP A 231 -0.08 -12.52 -1.55
C ASP A 231 0.83 -12.17 -0.38
N ARG A 232 0.48 -12.57 0.85
CA ARG A 232 1.32 -12.38 2.02
C ARG A 232 2.65 -13.13 1.94
N ARG A 233 2.62 -14.38 1.48
CA ARG A 233 3.82 -15.18 1.25
C ARG A 233 4.69 -14.58 0.14
N ILE A 234 4.10 -14.14 -0.96
CA ILE A 234 4.84 -13.46 -2.04
C ILE A 234 5.46 -12.15 -1.53
N ASN A 235 4.73 -11.37 -0.72
CA ASN A 235 5.28 -10.18 -0.08
C ASN A 235 6.49 -10.51 0.79
N GLN A 236 6.42 -11.59 1.58
CA GLN A 236 7.56 -12.04 2.38
C GLN A 236 8.79 -12.35 1.51
N ALA A 237 8.60 -12.99 0.36
CA ALA A 237 9.71 -13.27 -0.55
C ALA A 237 10.33 -11.99 -1.12
N LYS A 238 9.51 -10.98 -1.45
CA LYS A 238 10.00 -9.66 -1.90
C LYS A 238 10.85 -9.00 -0.83
N LEU A 239 10.41 -9.03 0.43
CA LEU A 239 11.18 -8.50 1.58
C LEU A 239 12.52 -9.23 1.74
N LEU A 240 12.52 -10.56 1.63
CA LEU A 240 13.75 -11.34 1.71
C LEU A 240 14.73 -10.96 0.60
N PHE A 241 14.26 -10.82 -0.66
CA PHE A 241 15.12 -10.36 -1.75
C PHE A 241 15.67 -8.95 -1.52
N GLN A 242 14.86 -8.05 -0.95
CA GLN A 242 15.28 -6.67 -0.70
C GLN A 242 16.34 -6.56 0.40
N PHE A 243 16.20 -7.30 1.50
CA PHE A 243 17.04 -7.16 2.69
C PHE A 243 18.14 -8.23 2.82
N GLN A 244 18.13 -9.27 1.99
CA GLN A 244 19.13 -10.33 1.97
C GLN A 244 19.59 -10.61 0.53
N PRO A 245 20.52 -9.81 -0.03
CA PRO A 245 20.94 -9.91 -1.43
C PRO A 245 21.42 -11.31 -1.86
N GLU A 246 22.04 -12.03 -0.94
CA GLU A 246 22.60 -13.38 -1.17
C GLU A 246 21.53 -14.50 -1.12
N ILE A 247 20.28 -14.20 -0.76
CA ILE A 247 19.27 -15.24 -0.62
C ILE A 247 18.94 -15.86 -1.98
N THR A 248 18.93 -17.20 -2.03
CA THR A 248 18.53 -17.93 -3.23
C THR A 248 17.02 -17.89 -3.40
N VAL A 249 16.53 -17.99 -4.64
CA VAL A 249 15.09 -18.09 -4.92
C VAL A 249 14.47 -19.29 -4.20
N THR A 250 15.18 -20.41 -4.11
CA THR A 250 14.76 -21.60 -3.39
C THR A 250 14.59 -21.33 -1.89
N GLU A 251 15.57 -20.65 -1.28
CA GLU A 251 15.51 -20.34 0.15
C GLU A 251 14.44 -19.31 0.47
N ALA A 252 14.31 -18.26 -0.35
CA ALA A 252 13.24 -17.28 -0.23
C ALA A 252 11.85 -17.94 -0.34
N SER A 253 11.68 -18.89 -1.25
CA SER A 253 10.44 -19.67 -1.39
C SER A 253 10.08 -20.41 -0.09
N ARG A 254 11.07 -21.11 0.49
CA ARG A 254 10.90 -21.88 1.73
C ARG A 254 10.59 -20.98 2.93
N LEU A 255 11.38 -19.93 3.12
CA LEU A 255 11.22 -18.97 4.23
C LEU A 255 9.94 -18.14 4.12
N SER A 256 9.36 -18.06 2.93
CA SER A 256 8.07 -17.42 2.70
C SER A 256 6.87 -18.36 2.89
N GLY A 257 7.09 -19.63 3.28
CA GLY A 257 6.00 -20.58 3.57
C GLY A 257 5.52 -21.39 2.37
N PHE A 258 6.23 -21.42 1.25
CA PHE A 258 5.90 -22.32 0.13
C PHE A 258 6.57 -23.69 0.29
N LYS A 259 5.77 -24.76 0.12
CA LYS A 259 6.26 -26.15 0.17
C LYS A 259 7.00 -26.59 -1.10
N ARG A 260 6.69 -25.98 -2.24
CA ARG A 260 7.20 -26.37 -3.55
C ARG A 260 7.61 -25.14 -4.35
N LEU A 261 8.86 -25.14 -4.83
CA LEU A 261 9.43 -24.05 -5.62
C LEU A 261 8.62 -23.77 -6.90
N SER A 262 8.15 -24.82 -7.59
CA SER A 262 7.32 -24.66 -8.79
C SER A 262 6.01 -23.92 -8.53
N HIS A 263 5.39 -24.17 -7.37
CA HIS A 263 4.18 -23.46 -6.96
C HIS A 263 4.48 -21.98 -6.66
N PHE A 264 5.56 -21.73 -5.92
CA PHE A 264 6.03 -20.38 -5.62
C PHE A 264 6.31 -19.59 -6.90
N SER A 265 7.12 -20.09 -7.82
CA SER A 265 7.49 -19.36 -9.04
C SER A 265 6.28 -19.01 -9.89
N ARG A 266 5.28 -19.91 -9.97
CA ARG A 266 4.02 -19.65 -10.67
C ARG A 266 3.22 -18.53 -9.99
N MET A 267 3.03 -18.61 -8.68
CA MET A 267 2.29 -17.60 -7.91
C MET A 267 2.99 -16.24 -7.91
N PHE A 268 4.31 -16.23 -7.78
CA PHE A 268 5.12 -15.01 -7.83
C PHE A 268 4.96 -14.34 -9.19
N LYS A 269 5.12 -15.08 -10.31
CA LYS A 269 4.96 -14.52 -11.65
C LYS A 269 3.54 -14.00 -11.90
N GLN A 270 2.52 -14.72 -11.41
CA GLN A 270 1.14 -14.26 -11.52
C GLN A 270 0.88 -12.97 -10.72
N SER A 271 1.48 -12.84 -9.54
CA SER A 271 1.27 -11.70 -8.65
C SER A 271 2.12 -10.48 -9.01
N VAL A 272 3.35 -10.68 -9.47
CA VAL A 272 4.36 -9.63 -9.67
C VAL A 272 4.56 -9.29 -11.16
N GLY A 273 4.12 -10.17 -12.07
CA GLY A 273 4.26 -10.00 -13.51
C GLY A 273 5.58 -10.53 -14.09
N CYS A 274 6.59 -10.78 -13.25
CA CYS A 274 7.88 -11.35 -13.64
C CYS A 274 8.30 -12.54 -12.76
N SER A 275 9.27 -13.34 -13.21
CA SER A 275 9.79 -14.46 -12.42
C SER A 275 10.57 -13.97 -11.19
N PRO A 276 10.63 -14.75 -10.09
CA PRO A 276 11.42 -14.41 -8.91
C PRO A 276 12.88 -14.06 -9.20
N ASP A 277 13.55 -14.82 -10.08
CA ASP A 277 14.94 -14.56 -10.47
C ASP A 277 15.12 -13.20 -11.12
N LEU A 278 14.26 -12.88 -12.10
CA LEU A 278 14.28 -11.58 -12.77
C LEU A 278 14.01 -10.43 -11.79
N TYR A 279 13.04 -10.59 -10.89
CA TYR A 279 12.74 -9.59 -9.86
C TYR A 279 13.96 -9.33 -8.95
N ARG A 280 14.57 -10.39 -8.43
CA ARG A 280 15.79 -10.29 -7.60
C ARG A 280 16.94 -9.63 -8.37
N SER A 281 17.19 -10.03 -9.62
CA SER A 281 18.23 -9.42 -10.44
C SER A 281 17.98 -7.94 -10.75
N GLN A 282 16.72 -7.52 -10.89
CA GLN A 282 16.38 -6.11 -11.13
C GLN A 282 16.62 -5.25 -9.90
N LEU A 283 16.30 -5.76 -8.70
CA LEU A 283 16.53 -5.04 -7.44
C LEU A 283 18.02 -4.70 -7.22
N HIS A 284 18.93 -5.63 -7.51
CA HIS A 284 20.37 -5.45 -7.25
C HIS A 284 21.17 -4.91 -8.45
N ARG A 285 20.53 -4.55 -9.56
CA ARG A 285 21.19 -3.86 -10.69
C ARG A 285 21.21 -2.34 -10.54
N GLN A 286 20.51 -1.79 -9.55
CA GLN A 286 20.33 -0.34 -9.34
C GLN A 286 21.09 0.19 -8.12
N THR A 287 21.76 -0.67 -7.36
CA THR A 287 22.75 -0.33 -6.31
C THR A 287 24.16 -0.51 -6.86
#